data_AF-A0A6A5F199-F1
#
_entry.id   AF-A0A6A5F199-F1
#
_cell.length_a   1.000
_cell.length_b   1.000
_cell.length_c   1.000
_cell.angle_alpha   90.00
_cell.angle_beta   90.00
_cell.angle_gamma   90.00
#
_symmetry.space_group_name_H-M   'P 1'
#
loop_
_entity.id
_entity.type
_entity.pdbx_description
1 polymer ?
#
loop_
_entity_poly.entity_id
_entity_poly.type
_entity_poly.pdbx_seq_one_letter_code
_entity_poly.pdbx_strand_id
1 'polypeptide(L)'
;MFPETKNGYTYEDCKATADWLLAQTDVRPKVGIVCGSGLGGLAEMLKDQVAFNYKDIPNFPQSTVHGHAGRLVFGTLKGRPCVCMQGRFHLYEGYSIQKITLPIRIFKLLGVETVMLTNAAGGLNQDFKVGDIMIIKDHLNMPGFAGNNPLSGPNDERFGVRFPCMSDAYDRELQQMAMDVGQELGYGDFLKEGVYCVLGGPSFETVAESRMLYKLGADAVGMSTAPEVIVARHCGMRVFALSLITNQAVMDYDSAEKANHEEVLQTGKERAEQLERLVSTMVTKIEHNNN
;
A
#
# COMPACT_ATOMS: atom_id res chain seq x y z
N MET A 1 26.77 -8.02 23.77
CA MET A 1 26.64 -8.85 22.55
C MET A 1 25.16 -9.10 22.37
N PHE A 2 24.50 -8.36 21.47
CA PHE A 2 23.10 -8.63 21.15
C PHE A 2 23.05 -10.02 20.50
N PRO A 3 22.14 -10.92 20.90
CA PRO A 3 22.03 -12.22 20.26
C PRO A 3 21.79 -11.99 18.76
N GLU A 4 22.55 -12.71 17.93
CA GLU A 4 22.33 -12.79 16.49
C GLU A 4 20.94 -13.39 16.23
N THR A 5 19.92 -12.55 16.30
CA THR A 5 18.63 -12.90 15.73
C THR A 5 18.81 -12.87 14.22
N LYS A 6 18.81 -14.06 13.60
CA LYS A 6 18.61 -14.27 12.15
C LYS A 6 17.21 -13.75 11.71
N ASN A 7 16.83 -12.53 12.08
CA ASN A 7 15.47 -12.02 11.97
C ASN A 7 15.35 -10.94 10.88
N GLY A 8 16.05 -11.12 9.77
CA GLY A 8 15.95 -10.22 8.62
C GLY A 8 16.15 -10.99 7.33
N TYR A 9 15.38 -10.64 6.31
CA TYR A 9 15.63 -11.08 4.94
C TYR A 9 16.82 -10.30 4.38
N THR A 10 17.82 -11.02 3.90
CA THR A 10 19.02 -10.45 3.29
C THR A 10 18.72 -9.93 1.89
N TYR A 11 19.64 -9.13 1.33
CA TYR A 11 19.57 -8.76 -0.08
C TYR A 11 19.59 -10.00 -0.98
N GLU A 12 20.39 -11.00 -0.61
CA GLU A 12 20.52 -12.27 -1.31
C GLU A 12 19.18 -13.04 -1.32
N ASP A 13 18.44 -13.06 -0.21
CA ASP A 13 17.10 -13.67 -0.16
C ASP A 13 16.12 -12.97 -1.09
N CYS A 14 16.12 -11.63 -1.09
CA CYS A 14 15.27 -10.82 -1.97
C CYS A 14 15.64 -11.06 -3.44
N LYS A 15 16.94 -11.11 -3.74
CA LYS A 15 17.47 -11.32 -5.09
C LYS A 15 17.15 -12.71 -5.60
N ALA A 16 17.30 -13.75 -4.77
CA ALA A 16 16.93 -15.10 -5.16
C ALA A 16 15.45 -15.21 -5.53
N THR A 17 14.56 -14.56 -4.77
CA THR A 17 13.14 -14.50 -5.10
C THR A 17 12.87 -13.71 -6.39
N ALA A 18 13.53 -12.57 -6.58
CA ALA A 18 13.38 -11.76 -7.79
C ALA A 18 13.90 -12.50 -9.04
N ASP A 19 15.08 -13.12 -8.96
CA ASP A 19 15.66 -13.92 -10.05
C ASP A 19 14.75 -15.11 -10.40
N TRP A 20 14.18 -15.78 -9.39
CA TRP A 20 13.22 -16.86 -9.61
C TRP A 20 12.00 -16.34 -10.37
N LEU A 21 11.40 -15.22 -9.95
CA LEU A 21 10.25 -14.62 -10.65
C LEU A 21 10.59 -14.23 -12.09
N LEU A 22 11.73 -13.57 -12.31
CA LEU A 22 12.18 -13.13 -13.65
C LEU A 22 12.46 -14.31 -14.61
N ALA A 23 12.77 -15.49 -14.08
CA ALA A 23 12.93 -16.70 -14.87
C ALA A 23 11.60 -17.35 -15.27
N GLN A 24 10.49 -17.02 -14.58
CA GLN A 24 9.16 -17.58 -14.83
C GLN A 24 8.27 -16.67 -15.70
N THR A 25 8.70 -15.45 -16.02
CA THR A 25 7.93 -14.51 -16.84
C THR A 25 8.83 -13.59 -17.66
N ASP A 26 8.38 -13.23 -18.86
CA ASP A 26 9.04 -12.23 -19.71
C ASP A 26 8.63 -10.79 -19.36
N VAL A 27 7.63 -10.59 -18.49
CA VAL A 27 7.20 -9.25 -18.08
C VAL A 27 8.29 -8.60 -17.23
N ARG A 28 8.64 -7.35 -17.57
CA ARG A 28 9.61 -6.52 -16.83
C ARG A 28 8.89 -5.31 -16.26
N PRO A 29 8.30 -5.42 -15.05
CA PRO A 29 7.39 -4.41 -14.54
C PRO A 29 8.13 -3.11 -14.20
N LYS A 30 7.50 -1.99 -14.55
CA LYS A 30 7.96 -0.65 -14.17
C LYS A 30 7.08 -0.02 -13.09
N VAL A 31 5.85 -0.51 -12.99
CA VAL A 31 4.89 -0.14 -11.95
C VAL A 31 4.56 -1.35 -11.10
N GLY A 32 4.74 -1.21 -9.78
CA GLY A 32 4.25 -2.16 -8.79
C GLY A 32 2.94 -1.65 -8.20
N ILE A 33 1.95 -2.51 -8.07
CA ILE A 33 0.65 -2.16 -7.47
C ILE A 33 0.45 -3.05 -6.25
N VAL A 34 0.00 -2.49 -5.13
CA VAL A 34 -0.37 -3.28 -3.95
C VAL A 34 -1.85 -3.07 -3.69
N CYS A 35 -2.61 -4.10 -4.03
CA CYS A 35 -4.06 -4.12 -3.97
C CYS A 35 -4.50 -4.42 -2.50
N GLY A 36 -5.15 -3.45 -1.83
CA GLY A 36 -5.69 -3.59 -0.46
C GLY A 36 -7.03 -4.33 -0.37
N SER A 37 -7.61 -4.40 0.84
CA SER A 37 -8.89 -5.09 1.10
C SER A 37 -10.02 -4.56 0.20
N GLY A 38 -10.69 -5.46 -0.52
CA GLY A 38 -11.77 -5.12 -1.45
C GLY A 38 -11.32 -4.52 -2.78
N LEU A 39 -10.00 -4.36 -3.01
CA LEU A 39 -9.42 -3.71 -4.20
C LEU A 39 -8.64 -4.67 -5.09
N GLY A 40 -8.89 -5.97 -4.95
CA GLY A 40 -8.21 -7.02 -5.70
C GLY A 40 -8.51 -7.02 -7.21
N GLY A 41 -9.59 -6.37 -7.65
CA GLY A 41 -9.99 -6.31 -9.06
C GLY A 41 -8.99 -5.57 -9.96
N LEU A 42 -8.16 -4.70 -9.39
CA LEU A 42 -7.03 -4.06 -10.09
C LEU A 42 -6.07 -5.08 -10.74
N ALA A 43 -5.84 -6.22 -10.09
CA ALA A 43 -5.01 -7.28 -10.66
C ALA A 43 -5.69 -7.96 -11.87
N GLU A 44 -7.02 -8.07 -11.85
CA GLU A 44 -7.81 -8.68 -12.92
C GLU A 44 -7.84 -7.82 -14.20
N MET A 45 -7.59 -6.51 -14.08
CA MET A 45 -7.49 -5.61 -15.22
C MET A 45 -6.23 -5.82 -16.08
N LEU A 46 -5.22 -6.51 -15.54
CA LEU A 46 -3.99 -6.79 -16.26
C LEU A 46 -4.27 -7.70 -17.46
N LYS A 47 -3.68 -7.39 -18.61
CA LYS A 47 -3.68 -8.25 -19.78
C LYS A 47 -2.44 -9.15 -19.78
N ASP A 48 -2.54 -10.28 -20.48
CA ASP A 48 -1.44 -11.24 -20.67
C ASP A 48 -0.84 -11.70 -19.34
N GLN A 49 -1.73 -12.10 -18.42
CA GLN A 49 -1.36 -12.33 -17.03
C GLN A 49 -0.47 -13.55 -16.84
N VAL A 50 0.55 -13.39 -15.99
CA VAL A 50 1.27 -14.50 -15.36
C VAL A 50 1.12 -14.36 -13.85
N ALA A 51 0.39 -15.29 -13.23
CA ALA A 51 0.05 -15.22 -11.81
C ALA A 51 0.74 -16.32 -11.00
N PHE A 52 1.29 -15.95 -9.85
CA PHE A 52 1.96 -16.84 -8.91
C PHE A 52 1.23 -16.80 -7.56
N ASN A 53 0.89 -17.93 -6.97
CA ASN A 53 0.40 -17.92 -5.59
C ASN A 53 1.56 -17.62 -4.64
N TYR A 54 1.34 -16.82 -3.61
CA TYR A 54 2.40 -16.46 -2.65
C TYR A 54 3.08 -17.68 -2.01
N LYS A 55 2.33 -18.76 -1.78
CA LYS A 55 2.86 -20.02 -1.23
C LYS A 55 3.89 -20.71 -2.14
N ASP A 56 3.87 -20.42 -3.44
CA ASP A 56 4.74 -21.03 -4.45
C ASP A 56 5.99 -20.16 -4.71
N ILE A 57 6.02 -18.92 -4.18
CA ILE A 57 7.12 -17.98 -4.35
C ILE A 57 8.13 -18.17 -3.21
N PRO A 58 9.43 -18.41 -3.50
CA PRO A 58 10.45 -18.55 -2.47
C PRO A 58 10.51 -17.34 -1.53
N ASN A 59 10.67 -17.59 -0.23
CA ASN A 59 10.80 -16.59 0.85
C ASN A 59 9.59 -15.67 1.07
N PHE A 60 8.52 -15.79 0.27
CA PHE A 60 7.38 -14.89 0.30
C PHE A 60 6.46 -15.15 1.51
N PRO A 61 5.86 -14.11 2.12
CA PRO A 61 4.87 -14.31 3.19
C PRO A 61 3.57 -14.90 2.65
N GLN A 62 2.75 -15.49 3.52
CA GLN A 62 1.43 -16.01 3.18
C GLN A 62 0.34 -15.09 3.72
N SER A 63 -0.69 -14.81 2.91
CA SER A 63 -1.81 -13.98 3.35
C SER A 63 -2.81 -14.85 4.10
N THR A 64 -3.22 -14.43 5.30
CA THR A 64 -4.20 -15.15 6.13
C THR A 64 -5.52 -14.39 6.28
N VAL A 65 -5.55 -13.11 5.90
CA VAL A 65 -6.74 -12.25 5.95
C VAL A 65 -7.75 -12.58 4.85
N HIS A 66 -9.02 -12.65 5.22
CA HIS A 66 -10.13 -12.86 4.28
C HIS A 66 -10.22 -11.69 3.26
N GLY A 67 -10.51 -12.00 1.99
CA GLY A 67 -10.53 -11.01 0.91
C GLY A 67 -9.18 -10.74 0.23
N HIS A 68 -8.11 -11.38 0.70
CA HIS A 68 -6.79 -11.34 0.05
C HIS A 68 -6.56 -12.64 -0.72
N ALA A 69 -6.54 -12.56 -2.05
CA ALA A 69 -6.40 -13.75 -2.91
C ALA A 69 -5.03 -14.44 -2.77
N GLY A 70 -4.00 -13.71 -2.34
CA GLY A 70 -2.67 -14.28 -2.08
C GLY A 70 -1.90 -14.60 -3.36
N ARG A 71 -2.01 -13.72 -4.37
CA ARG A 71 -1.37 -13.91 -5.69
C ARG A 71 -0.53 -12.71 -6.09
N LEU A 72 0.61 -12.97 -6.72
CA LEU A 72 1.43 -11.98 -7.41
C LEU A 72 1.17 -12.08 -8.90
N VAL A 73 0.60 -11.03 -9.50
CA VAL A 73 0.11 -11.05 -10.88
C VAL A 73 0.95 -10.09 -11.73
N PHE A 74 1.67 -10.62 -12.70
CA PHE A 74 2.36 -9.86 -13.73
C PHE A 74 1.46 -9.71 -14.94
N GLY A 75 1.61 -8.62 -15.69
CA GLY A 75 0.91 -8.42 -16.94
C GLY A 75 1.09 -7.01 -17.47
N THR A 76 0.21 -6.58 -18.36
CA THR A 76 0.21 -5.19 -18.85
C THR A 76 -1.08 -4.47 -18.48
N LEU A 77 -0.95 -3.26 -17.94
CA LEU A 77 -2.08 -2.35 -17.74
C LEU A 77 -1.98 -1.26 -18.79
N LYS A 78 -2.90 -1.28 -19.77
CA LYS A 78 -2.92 -0.31 -20.89
C LYS A 78 -1.55 -0.22 -21.62
N GLY A 79 -0.89 -1.37 -21.81
CA GLY A 79 0.41 -1.47 -22.48
C GLY A 79 1.63 -1.21 -21.58
N ARG A 80 1.44 -0.84 -20.31
CA ARG A 80 2.54 -0.68 -19.35
C ARG A 80 2.77 -1.98 -18.57
N PRO A 81 4.01 -2.51 -18.51
CA PRO A 81 4.29 -3.72 -17.75
C PRO A 81 4.18 -3.45 -16.25
N CYS A 82 3.34 -4.23 -15.59
CA CYS A 82 3.00 -4.06 -14.18
C CYS A 82 3.11 -5.38 -13.42
N VAL A 83 3.23 -5.28 -12.10
CA VAL A 83 3.04 -6.38 -11.16
C VAL A 83 2.06 -5.93 -10.07
N CYS A 84 0.92 -6.62 -9.85
CA CYS A 84 0.09 -6.41 -8.65
C CYS A 84 0.29 -7.51 -7.61
N MET A 85 0.44 -7.11 -6.36
CA MET A 85 0.12 -7.92 -5.20
C MET A 85 -1.39 -7.93 -4.97
N GLN A 86 -2.05 -9.03 -5.31
CA GLN A 86 -3.48 -9.23 -5.06
C GLN A 86 -3.70 -9.72 -3.63
N GLY A 87 -3.71 -8.76 -2.71
CA GLY A 87 -3.65 -8.96 -1.28
C GLY A 87 -2.27 -8.64 -0.72
N ARG A 88 -2.23 -8.00 0.44
CA ARG A 88 -1.02 -7.65 1.20
C ARG A 88 -0.92 -8.40 2.53
N PHE A 89 0.15 -8.11 3.27
CA PHE A 89 0.42 -8.64 4.60
C PHE A 89 0.34 -7.52 5.64
N HIS A 90 -0.04 -7.87 6.86
CA HIS A 90 -0.25 -6.91 7.94
C HIS A 90 0.51 -7.31 9.20
N LEU A 91 0.87 -6.30 9.99
CA LEU A 91 1.57 -6.52 11.26
C LEU A 91 0.72 -7.35 12.25
N TYR A 92 -0.59 -7.12 12.26
CA TYR A 92 -1.51 -7.86 13.13
C TYR A 92 -1.64 -9.35 12.78
N GLU A 93 -1.14 -9.82 11.63
CA GLU A 93 -1.05 -11.26 11.29
C GLU A 93 0.09 -11.97 12.04
N GLY A 94 0.88 -11.23 12.83
CA GLY A 94 2.00 -11.76 13.62
C GLY A 94 3.33 -11.82 12.85
N TYR A 95 3.36 -11.30 11.63
CA TYR A 95 4.61 -11.14 10.88
C TYR A 95 5.46 -9.99 11.41
N SER A 96 6.79 -10.09 11.28
CA SER A 96 7.65 -8.93 11.51
C SER A 96 7.39 -7.85 10.46
N ILE A 97 7.63 -6.60 10.82
CA ILE A 97 7.44 -5.47 9.90
C ILE A 97 8.35 -5.58 8.66
N GLN A 98 9.54 -6.16 8.79
CA GLN A 98 10.44 -6.44 7.66
C GLN A 98 9.84 -7.50 6.71
N LYS A 99 9.14 -8.50 7.26
CA LYS A 99 8.51 -9.57 6.47
C LYS A 99 7.34 -9.05 5.64
N ILE A 100 6.46 -8.22 6.23
CA ILE A 100 5.32 -7.66 5.49
C ILE A 100 5.75 -6.71 4.38
N THR A 101 6.92 -6.04 4.53
CA THR A 101 7.47 -5.14 3.51
C THR A 101 8.44 -5.79 2.53
N LEU A 102 8.77 -7.09 2.70
CA LEU A 102 9.69 -7.82 1.82
C LEU A 102 9.34 -7.69 0.32
N PRO A 103 8.07 -7.78 -0.11
CA PRO A 103 7.70 -7.65 -1.52
C PRO A 103 8.14 -6.34 -2.16
N ILE A 104 8.25 -5.25 -1.39
CA ILE A 104 8.66 -3.94 -1.92
C ILE A 104 10.15 -3.95 -2.30
N ARG A 105 11.00 -4.65 -1.54
CA ARG A 105 12.40 -4.87 -1.93
C ARG A 105 12.50 -5.76 -3.17
N ILE A 106 11.63 -6.77 -3.27
CA ILE A 106 11.54 -7.62 -4.46
C ILE A 106 11.12 -6.78 -5.68
N PHE A 107 10.14 -5.88 -5.55
CA PHE A 107 9.74 -4.95 -6.61
C PHE A 107 10.92 -4.13 -7.12
N LYS A 108 11.74 -3.58 -6.23
CA LYS A 108 12.97 -2.87 -6.61
C LYS A 108 13.88 -3.75 -7.47
N LEU A 109 14.09 -5.01 -7.09
CA LEU A 109 14.96 -5.94 -7.81
C LEU A 109 14.34 -6.46 -9.13
N LEU A 110 13.01 -6.43 -9.25
CA LEU A 110 12.31 -6.69 -10.51
C LEU A 110 12.38 -5.51 -11.50
N GLY A 111 12.91 -4.36 -11.07
CA GLY A 111 13.04 -3.15 -11.89
C GLY A 111 11.86 -2.18 -11.80
N VAL A 112 11.00 -2.31 -10.78
CA VAL A 112 9.92 -1.36 -10.52
C VAL A 112 10.51 0.00 -10.13
N GLU A 113 9.95 1.06 -10.71
CA GLU A 113 10.36 2.45 -10.49
C GLU A 113 9.29 3.24 -9.73
N THR A 114 8.01 2.87 -9.91
CA THR A 114 6.87 3.49 -9.22
C THR A 114 6.03 2.44 -8.52
N VAL A 115 5.68 2.68 -7.26
CA VAL A 115 4.77 1.83 -6.50
C VAL A 115 3.46 2.59 -6.23
N MET A 116 2.33 1.95 -6.57
CA MET A 116 0.98 2.44 -6.30
C MET A 116 0.34 1.58 -5.20
N LEU A 117 0.02 2.18 -4.06
CA LEU A 117 -0.50 1.47 -2.88
C LEU A 117 -1.97 1.85 -2.64
N THR A 118 -2.83 0.85 -2.47
CA THR A 118 -4.25 1.09 -2.15
C THR A 118 -4.62 0.47 -0.83
N ASN A 119 -5.47 1.10 -0.03
CA ASN A 119 -5.96 0.51 1.22
C ASN A 119 -7.41 0.90 1.51
N ALA A 120 -8.04 0.16 2.41
CA ALA A 120 -9.23 0.61 3.11
C ALA A 120 -8.83 1.36 4.39
N ALA A 121 -9.56 2.41 4.72
CA ALA A 121 -9.31 3.24 5.90
C ALA A 121 -10.61 3.74 6.55
N GLY A 122 -10.56 3.96 7.86
CA GLY A 122 -11.58 4.70 8.58
C GLY A 122 -11.38 6.21 8.40
N GLY A 123 -12.44 6.93 8.07
CA GLY A 123 -12.42 8.40 7.97
C GLY A 123 -12.37 9.03 9.37
N LEU A 124 -11.31 9.78 9.66
CA LEU A 124 -11.21 10.62 10.86
C LEU A 124 -11.74 12.03 10.57
N ASN A 125 -11.46 12.53 9.37
CA ASN A 125 -11.99 13.80 8.91
C ASN A 125 -13.50 13.70 8.69
N GLN A 126 -14.27 14.49 9.46
CA GLN A 126 -15.72 14.46 9.47
C GLN A 126 -16.36 14.98 8.17
N ASP A 127 -15.59 15.64 7.30
CA ASP A 127 -16.04 16.06 5.98
C ASP A 127 -15.98 14.92 4.95
N PHE A 128 -15.25 13.83 5.25
CA PHE A 128 -15.18 12.66 4.38
C PHE A 128 -16.43 11.79 4.55
N LYS A 129 -16.76 11.04 3.51
CA LYS A 129 -17.88 10.11 3.48
C LYS A 129 -17.41 8.72 3.14
N VAL A 130 -18.19 7.72 3.55
CA VAL A 130 -17.99 6.34 3.09
C VAL A 130 -18.07 6.32 1.56
N GLY A 131 -17.06 5.72 0.93
CA GLY A 131 -16.88 5.68 -0.51
C GLY A 131 -16.03 6.81 -1.09
N ASP A 132 -15.58 7.77 -0.29
CA ASP A 132 -14.59 8.76 -0.73
C ASP A 132 -13.23 8.08 -0.98
N ILE A 133 -12.49 8.59 -1.97
CA ILE A 133 -11.14 8.16 -2.29
C ILE A 133 -10.21 9.27 -1.82
N MET A 134 -9.39 9.00 -0.81
CA MET A 134 -8.40 9.93 -0.30
C MET A 134 -7.03 9.64 -0.90
N ILE A 135 -6.47 10.56 -1.67
CA ILE A 135 -5.05 10.58 -2.03
C ILE A 135 -4.26 10.87 -0.76
N ILE A 136 -3.27 10.01 -0.45
CA ILE A 136 -2.44 10.17 0.74
C ILE A 136 -1.35 11.20 0.42
N LYS A 137 -1.39 12.33 1.12
CA LYS A 137 -0.37 13.37 1.00
C LYS A 137 0.80 13.21 1.95
N ASP A 138 0.54 12.61 3.10
CA ASP A 138 1.52 12.38 4.17
C ASP A 138 1.03 11.26 5.10
N HIS A 139 1.88 10.81 6.04
CA HIS A 139 1.48 9.85 7.06
C HIS A 139 1.97 10.14 8.48
N LEU A 140 1.22 9.63 9.45
CA LEU A 140 1.67 9.42 10.83
C LEU A 140 2.00 7.94 11.04
N ASN A 141 3.28 7.63 11.32
CA ASN A 141 3.76 6.26 11.53
C ASN A 141 3.84 5.93 13.02
N MET A 142 2.70 5.59 13.63
CA MET A 142 2.62 5.31 15.07
C MET A 142 3.53 4.14 15.51
N PRO A 143 3.57 2.98 14.81
CA PRO A 143 4.54 1.92 15.12
C PRO A 143 6.00 2.39 15.02
N GLY A 144 6.29 3.25 14.03
CA GLY A 144 7.61 3.80 13.81
C GLY A 144 8.13 4.65 14.97
N PHE A 145 7.26 5.46 15.61
CA PHE A 145 7.64 6.25 16.79
C PHE A 145 8.06 5.37 17.98
N ALA A 146 7.52 4.15 18.09
CA ALA A 146 7.89 3.17 19.09
C ALA A 146 9.09 2.28 18.67
N GLY A 147 9.74 2.56 17.53
CA GLY A 147 10.88 1.81 17.02
C GLY A 147 10.54 0.59 16.16
N ASN A 148 9.25 0.29 15.98
CA ASN A 148 8.79 -0.76 15.06
C ASN A 148 8.71 -0.21 13.63
N ASN A 149 9.88 -0.11 12.99
CA ASN A 149 10.07 0.44 11.65
C ASN A 149 10.73 -0.63 10.74
N PRO A 150 10.34 -0.77 9.46
CA PRO A 150 10.94 -1.77 8.57
C PRO A 150 12.44 -1.58 8.31
N LEU A 151 12.99 -0.39 8.59
CA LEU A 151 14.41 -0.07 8.47
C LEU A 151 15.19 -0.26 9.78
N SER A 152 14.53 -0.67 10.87
CA SER A 152 15.20 -1.05 12.11
C SER A 152 16.07 -2.30 11.90
N GLY A 153 17.32 -2.26 12.38
CA GLY A 153 18.34 -3.29 12.13
C GLY A 153 19.52 -2.76 11.28
N PRO A 154 20.45 -3.61 10.82
CA PRO A 154 21.52 -3.22 9.89
C PRO A 154 20.98 -2.68 8.57
N ASN A 155 21.65 -1.66 7.99
CA ASN A 155 21.30 -1.14 6.67
C ASN A 155 22.13 -1.84 5.58
N ASP A 156 21.48 -2.22 4.48
CA ASP A 156 22.16 -2.69 3.27
C ASP A 156 22.14 -1.56 2.23
N GLU A 157 23.32 -1.02 1.93
CA GLU A 157 23.49 0.14 1.03
C GLU A 157 23.11 -0.18 -0.42
N ARG A 158 22.99 -1.46 -0.80
CA ARG A 158 22.51 -1.88 -2.13
C ARG A 158 21.02 -1.57 -2.33
N PHE A 159 20.25 -1.45 -1.25
CA PHE A 159 18.87 -0.98 -1.31
C PHE A 159 18.78 0.54 -1.18
N GLY A 160 19.47 1.13 -0.21
CA GLY A 160 19.34 2.56 0.05
C GLY A 160 20.18 3.07 1.21
N VAL A 161 20.10 4.38 1.43
CA VAL A 161 20.84 5.08 2.47
C VAL A 161 20.37 4.71 3.87
N ARG A 162 21.23 4.86 4.87
CA ARG A 162 20.91 4.55 6.27
C ARG A 162 19.75 5.39 6.84
N PHE A 163 19.67 6.66 6.44
CA PHE A 163 18.70 7.63 6.95
C PHE A 163 17.96 8.29 5.79
N PRO A 164 16.93 7.63 5.21
CA PRO A 164 16.17 8.20 4.11
C PRO A 164 15.30 9.37 4.59
N CYS A 165 15.17 10.39 3.74
CA CYS A 165 14.21 11.47 3.96
C CYS A 165 12.79 10.97 3.64
N MET A 166 11.82 11.37 4.45
CA MET A 166 10.40 11.02 4.26
C MET A 166 9.49 12.22 3.98
N SER A 167 10.03 13.46 3.96
CA SER A 167 9.22 14.66 3.71
C SER A 167 8.66 14.76 2.29
N ASP A 168 9.19 13.96 1.37
CA ASP A 168 8.77 13.82 -0.03
C ASP A 168 8.34 12.37 -0.34
N ALA A 169 7.93 11.62 0.68
CA ALA A 169 7.66 10.20 0.57
C ALA A 169 6.51 9.87 -0.40
N TYR A 170 5.57 10.78 -0.56
CA TYR A 170 4.51 10.70 -1.52
C TYR A 170 4.79 11.68 -2.64
N ASP A 171 4.86 11.17 -3.87
CA ASP A 171 5.32 11.92 -5.02
C ASP A 171 4.28 12.97 -5.45
N ARG A 172 4.66 14.26 -5.37
CA ARG A 172 3.76 15.38 -5.64
C ARG A 172 3.25 15.41 -7.08
N GLU A 173 4.04 14.96 -8.04
CA GLU A 173 3.60 14.91 -9.44
C GLU A 173 2.57 13.81 -9.64
N LEU A 174 2.75 12.64 -8.99
CA LEU A 174 1.76 11.57 -9.02
C LEU A 174 0.46 11.96 -8.30
N GLN A 175 0.54 12.72 -7.20
CA GLN A 175 -0.63 13.26 -6.51
C GLN A 175 -1.40 14.24 -7.40
N GLN A 176 -0.71 15.20 -8.02
CA GLN A 176 -1.34 16.15 -8.93
C GLN A 176 -1.95 15.43 -10.14
N MET A 177 -1.23 14.47 -10.72
CA MET A 177 -1.75 13.63 -11.80
C MET A 177 -3.03 12.88 -11.39
N ALA A 178 -3.09 12.36 -10.17
CA ALA A 178 -4.29 11.69 -9.66
C ALA A 178 -5.47 12.65 -9.53
N MET A 179 -5.23 13.88 -9.06
CA MET A 179 -6.25 14.92 -8.99
C MET A 179 -6.76 15.32 -10.38
N ASP A 180 -5.86 15.53 -11.35
CA ASP A 180 -6.21 15.89 -12.72
C ASP A 180 -7.01 14.77 -13.40
N VAL A 181 -6.55 13.52 -13.28
CA VAL A 181 -7.28 12.34 -13.78
C VAL A 181 -8.64 12.21 -13.08
N GLY A 182 -8.71 12.48 -11.77
CA GLY A 182 -9.96 12.51 -11.03
C GLY A 182 -10.95 13.51 -11.59
N GLN A 183 -10.51 14.74 -11.90
CA GLN A 183 -11.35 15.75 -12.53
C GLN A 183 -11.81 15.33 -13.92
N GLU A 184 -10.92 14.79 -14.77
CA GLU A 184 -11.26 14.26 -16.10
C GLU A 184 -12.31 13.14 -16.04
N LEU A 185 -12.27 12.31 -15.00
CA LEU A 185 -13.21 11.22 -14.78
C LEU A 185 -14.51 11.65 -14.08
N GLY A 186 -14.62 12.92 -13.67
CA GLY A 186 -15.77 13.47 -12.94
C GLY A 186 -15.83 13.04 -11.47
N TYR A 187 -14.68 12.77 -10.84
CA TYR A 187 -14.59 12.27 -9.47
C TYR A 187 -14.37 13.37 -8.42
N GLY A 188 -14.40 14.64 -8.82
CA GLY A 188 -14.07 15.78 -7.94
C GLY A 188 -14.87 15.84 -6.63
N ASP A 189 -16.10 15.34 -6.61
CA ASP A 189 -16.96 15.37 -5.42
C ASP A 189 -16.52 14.41 -4.31
N PHE A 190 -15.86 13.30 -4.68
CA PHE A 190 -15.48 12.21 -3.77
C PHE A 190 -13.99 11.88 -3.79
N LEU A 191 -13.19 12.58 -4.60
CA LEU A 191 -11.73 12.55 -4.54
C LEU A 191 -11.25 13.59 -3.53
N LYS A 192 -10.56 13.12 -2.50
CA LYS A 192 -10.05 13.90 -1.37
C LYS A 192 -8.54 13.80 -1.31
N GLU A 193 -7.92 14.63 -0.48
CA GLU A 193 -6.50 14.57 -0.16
C GLU A 193 -6.33 14.70 1.36
N GLY A 194 -5.46 13.89 1.97
CA GLY A 194 -5.31 13.91 3.43
C GLY A 194 -4.12 13.13 3.98
N VAL A 195 -3.93 13.24 5.29
CA VAL A 195 -2.89 12.56 6.07
C VAL A 195 -3.39 11.21 6.57
N TYR A 196 -2.63 10.15 6.31
CA TYR A 196 -2.96 8.79 6.73
C TYR A 196 -2.24 8.40 8.02
N CYS A 197 -2.94 7.94 9.04
CA CYS A 197 -2.33 7.35 10.23
C CYS A 197 -2.29 5.82 10.13
N VAL A 198 -1.11 5.22 10.27
CA VAL A 198 -0.98 3.77 10.40
C VAL A 198 -0.96 3.35 11.87
N LEU A 199 -1.75 2.33 12.21
CA LEU A 199 -1.76 1.62 13.49
C LEU A 199 -1.36 0.15 13.33
N GLY A 200 -1.13 -0.53 14.45
CA GLY A 200 -0.79 -1.95 14.46
C GLY A 200 -1.99 -2.88 14.22
N GLY A 201 -3.18 -2.53 14.72
CA GLY A 201 -4.35 -3.42 14.72
C GLY A 201 -4.21 -4.61 15.67
N PRO A 202 -5.13 -5.61 15.62
CA PRO A 202 -6.26 -5.72 14.69
C PRO A 202 -7.56 -5.06 15.17
N SER A 203 -7.63 -4.62 16.42
CA SER A 203 -8.80 -3.89 16.92
C SER A 203 -8.93 -2.55 16.21
N PHE A 204 -10.15 -2.17 15.84
CA PHE A 204 -10.47 -0.80 15.46
C PHE A 204 -10.27 0.15 16.64
N GLU A 205 -10.21 1.45 16.32
CA GLU A 205 -9.93 2.51 17.27
C GLU A 205 -11.09 2.72 18.25
N THR A 206 -10.76 3.01 19.51
CA THR A 206 -11.71 3.54 20.48
C THR A 206 -12.05 5.01 20.16
N VAL A 207 -13.14 5.53 20.72
CA VAL A 207 -13.51 6.97 20.59
C VAL A 207 -12.37 7.91 21.00
N ALA A 208 -11.65 7.56 22.07
CA ALA A 208 -10.54 8.38 22.56
C ALA A 208 -9.36 8.38 21.58
N GLU A 209 -9.02 7.20 21.01
CA GLU A 209 -7.97 7.07 20.01
C GLU A 209 -8.34 7.81 18.73
N SER A 210 -9.55 7.64 18.19
CA SER A 210 -10.03 8.37 17.02
C SER A 210 -9.95 9.89 17.21
N ARG A 211 -10.42 10.41 18.35
CA ARG A 211 -10.30 11.83 18.71
C ARG A 211 -8.85 12.30 18.81
N MET A 212 -7.97 11.47 19.38
CA MET A 212 -6.54 11.78 19.48
C MET A 212 -5.91 11.89 18.10
N LEU A 213 -6.11 10.90 17.23
CA LEU A 213 -5.53 10.87 15.89
C LEU A 213 -6.01 12.04 15.03
N TYR A 214 -7.31 12.37 15.12
CA TYR A 214 -7.85 13.56 14.44
C TYR A 214 -7.20 14.86 14.94
N LYS A 215 -7.03 15.01 16.27
CA LYS A 215 -6.33 16.18 16.85
C LYS A 215 -4.85 16.26 16.46
N LEU A 216 -4.22 15.12 16.16
CA LEU A 216 -2.85 15.06 15.65
C LEU A 216 -2.78 15.39 14.14
N GLY A 217 -3.92 15.63 13.48
CA GLY A 217 -3.99 16.04 12.09
C GLY A 217 -4.12 14.89 11.10
N ALA A 218 -4.48 13.68 11.53
CA ALA A 218 -4.80 12.59 10.61
C ALA A 218 -6.23 12.71 10.06
N ASP A 219 -6.37 12.50 8.76
CA ASP A 219 -7.65 12.53 8.04
C ASP A 219 -8.26 11.12 7.87
N ALA A 220 -7.40 10.10 7.80
CA ALA A 220 -7.82 8.70 7.74
C ALA A 220 -6.89 7.82 8.58
N VAL A 221 -7.40 6.68 9.04
CA VAL A 221 -6.64 5.69 9.83
C VAL A 221 -6.77 4.29 9.24
N GLY A 222 -5.69 3.53 9.28
CA GLY A 222 -5.72 2.11 8.95
C GLY A 222 -4.49 1.36 9.43
N MET A 223 -4.29 0.14 8.91
CA MET A 223 -3.36 -0.83 9.50
C MET A 223 -2.30 -1.34 8.51
N SER A 224 -1.98 -0.58 7.46
CA SER A 224 -1.03 -0.98 6.41
C SER A 224 -0.39 0.22 5.70
N THR A 225 0.14 0.03 4.49
CA THR A 225 0.61 1.08 3.58
C THR A 225 1.90 1.79 4.03
N ALA A 226 1.90 2.54 5.14
CA ALA A 226 3.06 3.36 5.51
C ALA A 226 4.39 2.58 5.66
N PRO A 227 4.43 1.35 6.19
CA PRO A 227 5.65 0.54 6.16
C PRO A 227 6.15 0.25 4.73
N GLU A 228 5.24 -0.03 3.81
CA GLU A 228 5.55 -0.28 2.39
C GLU A 228 6.08 0.99 1.72
N VAL A 229 5.49 2.16 2.02
CA VAL A 229 5.96 3.47 1.57
C VAL A 229 7.40 3.72 2.02
N ILE A 230 7.71 3.49 3.30
CA ILE A 230 9.06 3.68 3.86
C ILE A 230 10.09 2.84 3.11
N VAL A 231 9.79 1.56 2.86
CA VAL A 231 10.72 0.67 2.12
C VAL A 231 10.83 1.08 0.65
N ALA A 232 9.74 1.50 0.01
CA ALA A 232 9.79 1.96 -1.37
C ALA A 232 10.66 3.20 -1.53
N ARG A 233 10.54 4.16 -0.61
CA ARG A 233 11.36 5.38 -0.57
C ARG A 233 12.81 5.10 -0.22
N HIS A 234 13.07 4.20 0.72
CA HIS A 234 14.42 3.70 0.99
C HIS A 234 15.08 3.16 -0.28
N CYS A 235 14.33 2.41 -1.10
CA CYS A 235 14.78 1.87 -2.39
C CYS A 235 14.82 2.89 -3.55
N GLY A 236 14.51 4.16 -3.29
CA GLY A 236 14.48 5.23 -4.30
C GLY A 236 13.36 5.11 -5.33
N MET A 237 12.29 4.36 -5.04
CA MET A 237 11.11 4.30 -5.90
C MET A 237 10.20 5.51 -5.67
N ARG A 238 9.49 5.95 -6.71
CA ARG A 238 8.38 6.90 -6.59
C ARG A 238 7.19 6.20 -5.95
N VAL A 239 6.42 6.92 -5.13
CA VAL A 239 5.28 6.33 -4.43
C VAL A 239 4.04 7.19 -4.64
N PHE A 240 2.97 6.52 -5.03
CA PHE A 240 1.62 7.05 -4.97
C PHE A 240 0.79 6.14 -4.06
N ALA A 241 -0.07 6.71 -3.24
CA ALA A 241 -0.95 5.91 -2.39
C ALA A 241 -2.32 6.57 -2.22
N LEU A 242 -3.33 5.73 -2.09
CA LEU A 242 -4.69 6.15 -1.80
C LEU A 242 -5.35 5.24 -0.76
N SER A 243 -6.35 5.81 -0.09
CA SER A 243 -7.24 5.14 0.82
C SER A 243 -8.67 5.25 0.30
N LEU A 244 -9.39 4.14 0.24
CA LEU A 244 -10.84 4.15 0.17
C LEU A 244 -11.37 4.32 1.60
N ILE A 245 -12.18 5.36 1.82
CA ILE A 245 -12.85 5.57 3.10
C ILE A 245 -13.99 4.56 3.19
N THR A 246 -13.83 3.53 4.01
CA THR A 246 -14.75 2.39 4.07
C THR A 246 -15.73 2.45 5.23
N ASN A 247 -15.45 3.31 6.20
CA ASN A 247 -16.30 3.57 7.35
C ASN A 247 -15.92 4.95 7.92
N GLN A 248 -16.81 5.54 8.71
CA GLN A 248 -16.46 6.69 9.55
C GLN A 248 -15.91 6.20 10.88
N ALA A 249 -14.85 6.82 11.39
CA ALA A 249 -14.32 6.53 12.71
C ALA A 249 -15.28 7.08 13.76
N VAL A 250 -15.66 6.24 14.74
CA VAL A 250 -16.59 6.64 15.79
C VAL A 250 -15.88 7.59 16.74
N MET A 251 -16.38 8.84 16.83
CA MET A 251 -15.84 9.89 17.70
C MET A 251 -16.83 10.40 18.73
N ASP A 252 -18.03 9.81 18.80
CA ASP A 252 -19.05 10.13 19.78
C ASP A 252 -19.37 8.91 20.64
N TYR A 253 -19.45 9.10 21.96
CA TYR A 253 -19.80 8.02 22.89
C TYR A 253 -21.27 7.63 22.80
N ASP A 254 -22.13 8.52 22.28
CA ASP A 254 -23.56 8.28 22.09
C ASP A 254 -23.87 7.60 20.74
N SER A 255 -22.88 7.43 19.86
CA SER A 255 -23.07 6.74 18.58
C SER A 255 -23.26 5.24 18.78
N ALA A 256 -24.23 4.66 18.08
CA ALA A 256 -24.46 3.22 18.02
C ALA A 256 -23.66 2.52 16.90
N GLU A 257 -22.99 3.29 16.04
CA GLU A 257 -22.24 2.75 14.90
C GLU A 257 -21.01 1.97 15.37
N LYS A 258 -20.67 0.91 14.62
CA LYS A 258 -19.53 0.04 14.89
C LYS A 258 -18.86 -0.36 13.59
N ALA A 259 -17.58 -0.01 13.47
CA ALA A 259 -16.76 -0.49 12.37
C ALA A 259 -16.74 -2.03 12.34
N ASN A 260 -16.98 -2.60 11.17
CA ASN A 260 -16.99 -4.04 10.93
C ASN A 260 -16.36 -4.34 9.56
N HIS A 261 -15.85 -5.55 9.39
CA HIS A 261 -15.09 -5.91 8.19
C HIS A 261 -16.00 -6.12 6.96
N GLU A 262 -17.25 -6.53 7.16
CA GLU A 262 -18.22 -6.74 6.10
C GLU A 262 -18.54 -5.44 5.35
N GLU A 263 -18.76 -4.34 6.09
CA GLU A 263 -18.95 -3.00 5.54
C GLU A 263 -17.75 -2.57 4.68
N VAL A 264 -16.55 -2.83 5.17
CA VAL A 264 -15.30 -2.53 4.45
C VAL A 264 -15.25 -3.21 3.08
N LEU A 265 -15.59 -4.50 3.03
CA LEU A 265 -15.62 -5.25 1.77
C LEU A 265 -16.75 -4.78 0.85
N GLN A 266 -17.88 -4.36 1.40
CA GLN A 266 -19.03 -3.88 0.63
C GLN A 266 -18.73 -2.53 -0.05
N THR A 267 -18.21 -1.55 0.69
CA THR A 267 -17.78 -0.27 0.12
C THR A 267 -16.66 -0.46 -0.90
N GLY A 268 -15.75 -1.40 -0.64
CA GLY A 268 -14.72 -1.83 -1.60
C GLY A 268 -15.31 -2.19 -2.96
N LYS A 269 -16.37 -3.02 -2.98
CA LYS A 269 -17.06 -3.41 -4.22
C LYS A 269 -17.76 -2.24 -4.90
N GLU A 270 -18.38 -1.35 -4.14
CA GLU A 270 -19.13 -0.20 -4.67
C GLU A 270 -18.24 0.84 -5.35
N ARG A 271 -16.98 0.95 -4.93
CA ARG A 271 -15.99 1.90 -5.49
C ARG A 271 -14.89 1.23 -6.30
N ALA A 272 -14.94 -0.08 -6.48
CA ALA A 272 -13.93 -0.84 -7.22
C ALA A 272 -13.75 -0.30 -8.63
N GLU A 273 -14.83 -0.10 -9.39
CA GLU A 273 -14.77 0.36 -10.78
C GLU A 273 -14.11 1.74 -10.91
N GLN A 274 -14.48 2.69 -10.03
CA GLN A 274 -13.93 4.03 -10.05
C GLN A 274 -12.44 4.04 -9.67
N LEU A 275 -12.05 3.28 -8.65
CA LEU A 275 -10.65 3.12 -8.25
C LEU A 275 -9.81 2.45 -9.35
N GLU A 276 -10.34 1.39 -9.94
CA GLU A 276 -9.75 0.68 -11.08
C GLU A 276 -9.54 1.61 -12.27
N ARG A 277 -10.54 2.43 -12.60
CA ARG A 277 -10.45 3.40 -13.68
C ARG A 277 -9.47 4.53 -13.37
N LEU A 278 -9.46 5.05 -12.15
CA LEU A 278 -8.50 6.07 -11.69
C LEU A 278 -7.07 5.55 -11.82
N VAL A 279 -6.75 4.42 -11.18
CA VAL A 279 -5.40 3.83 -11.16
C VAL A 279 -4.95 3.44 -12.57
N SER A 280 -5.81 2.76 -13.34
CA SER A 280 -5.44 2.36 -14.71
C SER A 280 -5.21 3.54 -15.64
N THR A 281 -5.95 4.64 -15.46
CA THR A 281 -5.75 5.88 -16.22
C THR A 281 -4.46 6.60 -15.78
N MET A 282 -4.15 6.62 -14.48
CA MET A 282 -2.87 7.15 -14.01
C MET A 282 -1.69 6.37 -14.58
N VAL A 283 -1.74 5.03 -14.58
CA VAL A 283 -0.66 4.19 -15.11
C VAL A 283 -0.33 4.50 -16.57
N THR A 284 -1.31 4.90 -17.38
CA THR A 284 -1.02 5.28 -18.79
C THR A 284 -0.19 6.56 -18.88
N LYS A 285 -0.41 7.49 -17.95
CA LYS A 285 0.19 8.83 -17.89
C LYS A 285 1.52 8.88 -17.13
N ILE A 286 1.94 7.81 -16.45
CA ILE A 286 3.27 7.76 -15.81
C ILE A 286 4.35 7.78 -16.90
N GLU A 287 5.02 8.92 -17.04
CA GLU A 287 6.24 9.03 -17.84
C GLU A 287 7.37 8.24 -17.17
N HIS A 288 8.16 7.53 -17.98
CA HIS A 288 9.35 6.86 -17.47
C HIS A 288 10.52 7.80 -17.70
N ASN A 289 11.36 7.97 -16.67
CA ASN A 289 12.64 8.60 -16.86
C ASN A 289 13.48 7.66 -17.75
N ASN A 290 13.50 7.95 -19.06
CA ASN A 290 14.45 7.37 -19.97
C ASN A 290 15.82 8.01 -19.69
N ASN A 291 16.46 7.59 -18.59
CA ASN A 291 17.88 7.83 -18.36
C ASN A 291 18.69 6.70 -18.99
#